data_AF-A0A534HZL9-F1
#
_entry.id   AF-A0A534HZL9-F1
#
_cell.length_a   1.000
_cell.length_b   1.000
_cell.length_c   1.000
_cell.angle_alpha   90.00
_cell.angle_beta   90.00
_cell.angle_gamma   90.00
#
_symmetry.space_group_name_H-M   'P 1'
#
loop_
_entity.id
_entity.type
_entity.pdbx_description
1 polymer ?
#
loop_
_entity_poly.entity_id
_entity_poly.type
_entity_poly.pdbx_seq_one_letter_code
_entity_poly.pdbx_strand_id
1 'polypeptide(L)'
;MNPDELRAIQAPLKQRYRETPEAALITLRAQGRLADGITCKIETGKALVSAGLHAATGGSGLNACSGDMLLEALIACAGVTLNAVATALGIEVRDATIEAEGDLDFRGTLGVSKEVPVGFQNIRLRFRLDTGASEGEIANLLRLTERYCVVYQTLVRPPALTVIR
;
A
#
# COMPACT_ATOMS: atom_id res chain seq x y z
N MET A 1 15.47 16.48 13.41
CA MET A 1 16.63 16.20 12.55
C MET A 1 16.87 17.40 11.67
N ASN A 2 18.10 17.91 11.62
CA ASN A 2 18.49 19.01 10.76
C ASN A 2 19.04 18.49 9.40
N PRO A 3 19.26 19.36 8.40
CA PRO A 3 19.72 18.92 7.07
C PRO A 3 21.06 18.19 7.07
N ASP A 4 22.02 18.56 7.91
CA ASP A 4 23.35 17.96 7.93
C ASP A 4 23.33 16.57 8.57
N GLU A 5 22.54 16.40 9.64
CA GLU A 5 22.23 15.10 10.24
C GLU A 5 21.59 14.15 9.22
N LEU A 6 20.61 14.63 8.45
CA LEU A 6 19.94 13.81 7.44
C LEU A 6 20.90 13.41 6.31
N ARG A 7 21.75 14.34 5.84
CA ARG A 7 22.77 14.05 4.82
C ARG A 7 23.77 13.01 5.31
N ALA A 8 24.21 13.12 6.56
CA ALA A 8 25.13 12.15 7.16
C ALA A 8 24.52 10.73 7.20
N ILE A 9 23.23 10.61 7.55
CA ILE A 9 22.51 9.33 7.54
C ILE A 9 22.33 8.77 6.12
N GLN A 10 21.98 9.63 5.16
CA GLN A 10 21.69 9.19 3.79
C GLN A 10 22.93 8.90 2.95
N ALA A 11 24.08 9.53 3.24
CA ALA A 11 25.32 9.33 2.49
C ALA A 11 25.71 7.85 2.31
N PRO A 12 25.80 7.02 3.38
CA PRO A 12 26.13 5.60 3.22
C PRO A 12 25.04 4.82 2.48
N LEU A 13 23.75 5.15 2.64
CA LEU A 13 22.66 4.52 1.89
C LEU A 13 22.77 4.81 0.39
N LYS A 14 23.04 6.08 0.03
CA LYS A 14 23.24 6.50 -1.37
C LYS A 14 24.44 5.81 -1.99
N GLN A 15 25.54 5.63 -1.24
CA GLN A 15 26.70 4.88 -1.72
C GLN A 15 26.35 3.41 -1.98
N ARG A 16 25.75 2.73 -0.99
CA ARG A 16 25.32 1.33 -1.12
C ARG A 16 24.42 1.11 -2.34
N TYR A 17 23.46 2.00 -2.60
CA TYR A 17 22.55 1.84 -3.75
C TYR A 17 23.18 2.16 -5.11
N ARG A 18 24.34 2.84 -5.15
CA ARG A 18 25.13 2.96 -6.39
C ARG A 18 25.92 1.68 -6.67
N GLU A 19 26.48 1.09 -5.62
CA GLU A 19 27.32 -0.12 -5.72
C GLU A 19 26.48 -1.40 -5.88
N THR A 20 25.31 -1.46 -5.23
CA THR A 20 24.40 -2.61 -5.20
C THR A 20 22.96 -2.12 -5.43
N PRO A 21 22.56 -1.86 -6.68
CA PRO A 21 21.25 -1.28 -7.02
C PRO A 21 20.03 -2.05 -6.47
N GLU A 22 20.07 -3.36 -6.47
CA GLU A 22 18.99 -4.25 -6.01
C GLU A 22 18.67 -4.07 -4.53
N ALA A 23 19.63 -3.61 -3.73
CA ALA A 23 19.41 -3.31 -2.31
C ALA A 23 18.44 -2.12 -2.08
N ALA A 24 18.16 -1.33 -3.12
CA ALA A 24 17.20 -0.23 -3.07
C ALA A 24 15.77 -0.65 -3.43
N LEU A 25 15.57 -1.89 -3.92
CA LEU A 25 14.27 -2.45 -4.25
C LEU A 25 13.59 -2.95 -2.98
N ILE A 26 12.53 -2.26 -2.57
CA ILE A 26 11.79 -2.56 -1.34
C ILE A 26 10.35 -2.91 -1.67
N THR A 27 9.88 -4.03 -1.14
CA THR A 27 8.46 -4.40 -1.17
C THR A 27 7.81 -4.04 0.16
N LEU A 28 6.93 -3.05 0.14
CA LEU A 28 6.05 -2.70 1.26
C LEU A 28 4.84 -3.63 1.29
N ARG A 29 4.31 -3.90 2.49
CA ARG A 29 3.28 -4.92 2.71
C ARG A 29 2.24 -4.41 3.70
N ALA A 30 0.97 -4.65 3.40
CA ALA A 30 -0.12 -4.44 4.33
C ALA A 30 -1.09 -5.63 4.30
N GLN A 31 -1.81 -5.85 5.40
CA GLN A 31 -2.84 -6.89 5.51
C GLN A 31 -4.06 -6.35 6.27
N GLY A 32 -5.25 -6.78 5.84
CA GLY A 32 -6.51 -6.50 6.50
C GLY A 32 -7.42 -7.73 6.49
N ARG A 33 -8.37 -7.75 7.42
CA ARG A 33 -9.36 -8.82 7.58
C ARG A 33 -10.75 -8.20 7.66
N LEU A 34 -11.75 -8.85 7.09
CA LEU A 34 -13.14 -8.44 7.27
C LEU A 34 -13.54 -8.51 8.75
N ALA A 35 -14.41 -7.59 9.18
CA ALA A 35 -14.94 -7.53 10.53
C ALA A 35 -16.43 -7.15 10.51
N ASP A 36 -17.07 -7.11 11.69
CA ASP A 36 -18.50 -6.85 11.83
C ASP A 36 -18.94 -5.52 11.18
N GLY A 37 -20.14 -5.49 10.61
CA GLY A 37 -20.80 -4.25 10.18
C GLY A 37 -20.22 -3.58 8.91
N ILE A 38 -19.94 -4.35 7.85
CA ILE A 38 -19.33 -3.84 6.59
C ILE A 38 -18.05 -3.04 6.90
N THR A 39 -17.19 -3.63 7.73
CA THR A 39 -15.89 -3.05 8.08
C THR A 39 -14.75 -3.97 7.65
N CYS A 40 -13.56 -3.38 7.51
CA CYS A 40 -12.31 -4.11 7.35
C CYS A 40 -11.33 -3.61 8.40
N LYS A 41 -10.89 -4.52 9.28
CA LYS A 41 -9.86 -4.23 10.27
C LYS A 41 -8.50 -4.37 9.61
N ILE A 42 -7.71 -3.30 9.68
CA ILE A 42 -6.31 -3.31 9.24
C ILE A 42 -5.43 -3.50 10.46
N GLU A 43 -4.33 -4.23 10.31
CA GLU A 43 -3.31 -4.34 11.35
C GLU A 43 -2.43 -3.06 11.42
N THR A 44 -3.06 -1.90 11.60
CA THR A 44 -2.32 -0.68 11.92
C THR A 44 -2.02 -0.71 13.42
N GLY A 45 -0.82 -1.14 13.82
CA GLY A 45 -0.44 -1.22 15.24
C GLY A 45 -0.35 0.11 15.99
N LYS A 46 -0.92 1.22 15.48
CA LYS A 46 -0.66 2.57 15.98
C LYS A 46 -1.92 3.46 15.94
N ALA A 47 -2.44 3.83 17.11
CA ALA A 47 -3.30 5.01 17.25
C ALA A 47 -2.42 6.29 17.18
N LEU A 48 -3.00 7.43 16.75
CA LEU A 48 -2.34 8.72 16.47
C LEU A 48 -0.95 8.57 15.83
N VAL A 49 -0.93 8.50 14.50
CA VAL A 49 0.27 8.16 13.73
C VAL A 49 1.00 9.41 13.23
N SER A 50 2.28 9.54 13.59
CA SER A 50 3.22 10.45 12.92
C SER A 50 3.85 9.74 11.72
N ALA A 51 3.81 10.38 10.55
CA ALA A 51 4.49 9.89 9.35
C ALA A 51 5.95 10.35 9.32
N GLY A 52 6.84 9.50 8.79
CA GLY A 52 8.26 9.81 8.65
C GLY A 52 8.88 9.13 7.44
N LEU A 53 10.18 9.41 7.22
CA LEU A 53 10.95 8.75 6.16
C LEU A 53 10.96 7.22 6.38
N HIS A 54 11.01 6.46 5.29
CA HIS A 54 11.28 5.04 5.36
C HIS A 54 12.72 4.80 5.82
N ALA A 55 13.00 3.70 6.54
CA ALA A 55 14.35 3.38 7.03
C ALA A 55 15.38 3.32 5.89
N ALA A 56 14.99 2.77 4.74
CA ALA A 56 15.81 2.73 3.52
C ALA A 56 16.14 4.12 2.93
N THR A 57 15.54 5.20 3.45
CA THR A 57 15.80 6.60 3.11
C THR A 57 16.31 7.44 4.29
N GLY A 58 16.69 6.79 5.39
CA GLY A 58 17.23 7.44 6.59
C GLY A 58 16.20 7.74 7.68
N GLY A 59 15.02 7.13 7.63
CA GLY A 59 14.04 7.20 8.71
C GLY A 59 14.43 6.37 9.93
N SER A 60 13.91 6.74 11.10
CA SER A 60 14.17 6.05 12.37
C SER A 60 13.44 4.71 12.51
N GLY A 61 12.46 4.41 11.65
CA GLY A 61 11.57 3.25 11.78
C GLY A 61 10.49 3.37 12.87
N LEU A 62 10.50 4.44 13.65
CA LEU A 62 9.53 4.66 14.74
C LEU A 62 8.19 5.24 14.22
N ASN A 63 8.27 6.10 13.21
CA ASN A 63 7.13 6.70 12.53
C ASN A 63 6.56 5.76 11.47
N ALA A 64 5.28 5.95 11.10
CA ALA A 64 4.73 5.19 9.98
C ALA A 64 5.34 5.65 8.65
N CYS A 65 5.60 4.69 7.77
CA CYS A 65 5.95 5.02 6.40
C CYS A 65 4.68 5.35 5.62
N SER A 66 4.67 6.47 4.90
CA SER A 66 3.54 6.86 4.05
C SER A 66 3.27 5.86 2.92
N GLY A 67 4.28 5.11 2.48
CA GLY A 67 4.12 4.01 1.53
C GLY A 67 3.28 2.87 2.11
N ASP A 68 3.55 2.45 3.35
CA ASP A 68 2.74 1.44 4.04
C ASP A 68 1.32 1.96 4.24
N MET A 69 1.18 3.21 4.69
CA MET A 69 -0.13 3.86 4.89
C MET A 69 -0.97 3.90 3.61
N LEU A 70 -0.34 4.08 2.45
CA LEU A 70 -1.05 4.02 1.16
C LEU A 70 -1.59 2.61 0.88
N LEU A 71 -0.78 1.57 1.11
CA LEU A 71 -1.21 0.18 0.94
C LEU A 71 -2.28 -0.21 1.96
N GLU A 72 -2.16 0.25 3.21
CA GLU A 72 -3.19 0.10 4.24
C GLU A 72 -4.50 0.75 3.81
N ALA A 73 -4.47 2.00 3.32
CA ALA A 73 -5.66 2.69 2.82
C ALA A 73 -6.30 1.95 1.63
N LEU A 74 -5.48 1.40 0.73
CA LEU A 74 -5.95 0.57 -0.38
C LEU A 74 -6.66 -0.68 0.13
N ILE A 75 -6.08 -1.41 1.07
CA ILE A 75 -6.70 -2.61 1.66
C ILE A 75 -7.98 -2.27 2.42
N ALA A 76 -8.00 -1.19 3.21
CA ALA A 76 -9.21 -0.73 3.90
C ALA A 76 -10.36 -0.55 2.91
N CYS A 77 -10.11 0.23 1.86
CA CYS A 77 -11.12 0.56 0.88
C CYS A 77 -11.56 -0.71 0.14
N ALA A 78 -10.62 -1.52 -0.33
CA ALA A 78 -10.92 -2.75 -1.05
C ALA A 78 -11.70 -3.77 -0.19
N GLY A 79 -11.33 -3.95 1.08
CA GLY A 79 -12.01 -4.86 2.01
C GLY A 79 -13.44 -4.41 2.35
N VAL A 80 -13.64 -3.11 2.60
CA VAL A 80 -14.98 -2.55 2.83
C VAL A 80 -15.84 -2.66 1.57
N THR A 81 -15.28 -2.35 0.39
CA THR A 81 -16.00 -2.50 -0.89
C THR A 81 -16.37 -3.96 -1.16
N LEU A 82 -15.45 -4.91 -0.94
CA LEU A 82 -15.71 -6.34 -1.08
C LEU A 82 -16.89 -6.77 -0.21
N ASN A 83 -16.87 -6.40 1.07
CA ASN A 83 -17.93 -6.74 2.02
C ASN A 83 -19.29 -6.15 1.59
N ALA A 84 -19.30 -4.89 1.15
CA ALA A 84 -20.51 -4.23 0.65
C ALA A 84 -21.07 -4.90 -0.61
N VAL A 85 -20.21 -5.26 -1.56
CA VAL A 85 -20.61 -5.94 -2.80
C VAL A 85 -21.11 -7.36 -2.50
N ALA A 86 -20.40 -8.12 -1.66
CA ALA A 86 -20.82 -9.47 -1.26
C ALA A 86 -22.21 -9.44 -0.62
N THR A 87 -22.43 -8.50 0.31
CA THR A 87 -23.74 -8.26 0.93
C THR A 87 -24.81 -7.94 -0.12
N ALA A 88 -24.53 -7.03 -1.06
CA ALA A 88 -25.48 -6.65 -2.10
C ALA A 88 -25.81 -7.80 -3.09
N LEU A 89 -24.88 -8.73 -3.30
CA LEU A 89 -25.07 -9.90 -4.15
C LEU A 89 -25.66 -11.11 -3.41
N GLY A 90 -25.84 -11.03 -2.09
CA GLY A 90 -26.27 -12.17 -1.27
C GLY A 90 -25.22 -13.28 -1.14
N ILE A 91 -23.94 -12.95 -1.34
CA ILE A 91 -22.82 -13.89 -1.19
C ILE A 91 -22.36 -13.89 0.26
N GLU A 92 -22.49 -15.03 0.93
CA GLU A 92 -21.96 -15.21 2.28
C GLU A 92 -20.43 -15.37 2.25
N VAL A 93 -19.71 -14.47 2.91
CA VAL A 93 -18.26 -14.55 3.14
C VAL A 93 -18.03 -14.74 4.63
N ARG A 94 -17.63 -15.96 5.02
CA ARG A 94 -17.41 -16.33 6.43
C ARG A 94 -16.14 -15.70 6.98
N ASP A 95 -15.09 -15.66 6.16
CA ASP A 95 -13.83 -15.00 6.47
C ASP A 95 -13.19 -14.48 5.19
N ALA A 96 -12.40 -13.42 5.30
CA ALA A 96 -11.61 -12.91 4.19
C ALA A 96 -10.36 -12.18 4.68
N THR A 97 -9.23 -12.53 4.07
CA THR A 97 -7.96 -11.83 4.23
C THR A 97 -7.59 -11.11 2.93
N ILE A 98 -7.25 -9.84 3.03
CA ILE A 98 -6.80 -9.01 1.92
C ILE A 98 -5.36 -8.58 2.17
N GLU A 99 -4.51 -8.73 1.18
CA GLU A 99 -3.09 -8.40 1.24
C GLU A 99 -2.72 -7.47 0.09
N ALA A 100 -1.93 -6.45 0.37
CA ALA A 100 -1.32 -5.62 -0.66
C ALA A 100 0.19 -5.64 -0.53
N GLU A 101 0.87 -5.76 -1.67
CA GLU A 101 2.31 -5.59 -1.79
C GLU A 101 2.61 -4.49 -2.80
N GLY A 102 3.61 -3.65 -2.54
CA GLY A 102 4.02 -2.58 -3.45
C GLY A 102 5.54 -2.49 -3.57
N ASP A 103 6.05 -2.47 -4.80
CA ASP A 103 7.50 -2.36 -5.05
C ASP A 103 7.92 -0.92 -5.30
N LEU A 104 9.02 -0.51 -4.67
CA LEU A 104 9.63 0.81 -4.76
C LEU A 104 11.12 0.68 -5.02
N ASP A 105 11.69 1.66 -5.71
CA ASP A 105 13.14 1.81 -5.82
C ASP A 105 13.56 3.16 -5.25
N PHE A 106 14.21 3.12 -4.09
CA PHE A 106 14.61 4.34 -3.38
C PHE A 106 15.76 5.10 -4.04
N ARG A 107 16.38 4.58 -5.11
CA ARG A 107 17.35 5.35 -5.90
C ARG A 107 16.72 6.60 -6.51
N GLY A 108 15.45 6.53 -6.93
CA GLY A 108 14.72 7.70 -7.43
C GLY A 108 14.52 8.73 -6.31
N THR A 109 13.93 8.31 -5.18
CA THR A 109 13.64 9.20 -4.03
C THR A 109 14.88 9.88 -3.46
N LEU A 110 16.02 9.18 -3.41
CA LEU A 110 17.28 9.71 -2.90
C LEU A 110 18.09 10.50 -3.93
N GLY A 111 17.62 10.59 -5.18
CA GLY A 111 18.32 11.25 -6.28
C GLY A 111 19.61 10.54 -6.70
N VAL A 112 19.71 9.23 -6.48
CA VAL A 112 20.84 8.39 -6.87
C VAL A 112 20.82 8.09 -8.36
N SER A 113 19.63 7.86 -8.93
CA SER A 113 19.43 7.68 -10.37
C SER A 113 18.24 8.52 -10.84
N LYS A 114 18.42 9.21 -11.97
CA LYS A 114 17.33 9.98 -12.63
C LYS A 114 16.45 9.10 -13.52
N GLU A 115 16.90 7.89 -13.84
CA GLU A 115 16.18 6.94 -14.69
C GLU A 115 15.15 6.12 -13.90
N VAL A 116 15.30 6.08 -12.58
CA VAL A 116 14.39 5.37 -11.68
C VAL A 116 13.23 6.28 -11.32
N PRO A 117 11.97 5.90 -11.65
CA PRO A 117 10.80 6.69 -11.29
C PRO A 117 10.60 6.74 -9.77
N VAL A 118 10.19 7.89 -9.25
CA VAL A 118 9.76 8.02 -7.85
C VAL A 118 8.30 7.57 -7.73
N GLY A 119 8.04 6.62 -6.83
CA GLY A 119 6.72 6.07 -6.59
C GLY A 119 6.68 4.55 -6.75
N PHE A 120 5.53 3.95 -6.43
CA PHE A 120 5.33 2.51 -6.59
C PHE A 120 5.41 2.12 -8.06
N GLN A 121 6.19 1.09 -8.36
CA GLN A 121 6.33 0.55 -9.71
C GLN A 121 5.26 -0.52 -9.99
N ASN A 122 4.96 -1.35 -9.00
CA ASN A 122 3.94 -2.39 -9.09
C ASN A 122 3.23 -2.53 -7.74
N ILE A 123 1.90 -2.53 -7.76
CA ILE A 123 1.07 -2.87 -6.59
C ILE A 123 0.27 -4.12 -6.92
N ARG A 124 0.26 -5.09 -6.00
CA ARG A 124 -0.44 -6.37 -6.15
C ARG A 124 -1.39 -6.54 -4.97
N LEU A 125 -2.66 -6.77 -5.26
CA LEU A 125 -3.72 -7.00 -4.27
C LEU A 125 -4.17 -8.45 -4.34
N ARG A 126 -4.18 -9.16 -3.21
CA ARG A 126 -4.60 -10.57 -3.11
C ARG A 126 -5.75 -10.68 -2.14
N PHE A 127 -6.79 -11.40 -2.56
CA PHE A 127 -7.95 -11.73 -1.74
C PHE A 127 -7.93 -13.24 -1.46
N ARG A 128 -8.09 -13.61 -0.20
CA ARG A 128 -8.27 -14.99 0.25
C ARG A 128 -9.62 -15.06 0.96
N LEU A 129 -10.59 -15.76 0.37
CA LEU A 129 -11.97 -15.79 0.84
C LEU A 129 -12.34 -17.20 1.33
N ASP A 130 -12.99 -17.26 2.49
CA ASP A 130 -13.74 -18.43 2.93
C ASP A 130 -15.23 -18.20 2.64
N THR A 131 -15.75 -18.86 1.61
CA THR A 131 -17.13 -18.71 1.13
C THR A 131 -17.60 -20.01 0.47
N GLY A 132 -18.92 -20.23 0.42
CA GLY A 132 -19.54 -21.30 -0.36
C GLY A 132 -19.86 -20.93 -1.81
N ALA A 133 -19.52 -19.70 -2.22
CA ALA A 133 -19.80 -19.19 -3.57
C ALA A 133 -19.00 -19.93 -4.65
N SER A 134 -19.60 -20.05 -5.84
CA SER A 134 -18.93 -20.58 -7.03
C SER A 134 -17.81 -19.66 -7.53
N GLU A 135 -16.88 -20.20 -8.30
CA GLU A 135 -15.81 -19.42 -8.93
C GLU A 135 -16.33 -18.25 -9.79
N GLY A 136 -17.48 -18.42 -10.44
CA GLY A 136 -18.13 -17.36 -11.23
C GLY A 136 -18.64 -16.22 -10.35
N GLU A 137 -19.22 -16.53 -9.20
CA GLU A 137 -19.68 -15.55 -8.21
C GLU A 137 -18.49 -14.82 -7.58
N ILE A 138 -17.42 -15.56 -7.22
CA ILE A 138 -16.17 -14.98 -6.69
C ILE A 138 -15.54 -14.04 -7.72
N ALA A 139 -15.43 -14.46 -8.99
CA ALA A 139 -14.88 -13.63 -10.06
C ALA A 139 -15.70 -12.35 -10.25
N ASN A 140 -17.03 -12.43 -10.22
CA ASN A 140 -17.90 -11.26 -10.31
C ASN A 140 -17.76 -10.34 -9.09
N LEU A 141 -17.67 -10.91 -7.88
CA LEU A 141 -17.44 -10.18 -6.64
C LEU A 141 -16.12 -9.40 -6.68
N LEU A 142 -15.02 -10.03 -7.10
CA LEU A 142 -13.72 -9.37 -7.22
C LEU A 142 -13.73 -8.26 -8.28
N ARG A 143 -14.34 -8.52 -9.44
CA ARG A 143 -14.49 -7.52 -10.52
C ARG A 143 -15.27 -6.29 -10.07
N LEU A 144 -16.35 -6.48 -9.31
CA LEU A 144 -17.15 -5.36 -8.78
C LEU A 144 -16.41 -4.63 -7.64
N THR A 145 -15.68 -5.36 -6.81
CA THR A 145 -14.79 -4.77 -5.80
C THR A 145 -13.76 -3.84 -6.44
N GLU A 146 -13.08 -4.32 -7.49
CA GLU A 146 -12.12 -3.52 -8.26
C GLU A 146 -12.78 -2.26 -8.84
N ARG A 147 -13.97 -2.41 -9.45
CA ARG A 147 -14.72 -1.32 -10.07
C ARG A 147 -15.14 -0.24 -9.08
N TYR A 148 -15.55 -0.62 -7.87
CA TYR A 148 -16.15 0.31 -6.90
C TYR A 148 -15.19 0.75 -5.79
N CYS A 149 -14.01 0.14 -5.68
CA CYS A 149 -12.99 0.58 -4.73
C CYS A 149 -12.42 1.93 -5.14
N VAL A 150 -12.76 2.99 -4.39
CA VAL A 150 -12.35 4.37 -4.67
C VAL A 150 -10.83 4.51 -4.70
N VAL A 151 -10.13 3.91 -3.73
CA VAL A 151 -8.66 4.01 -3.65
C VAL A 151 -8.00 3.28 -4.83
N TYR A 152 -8.45 2.06 -5.15
CA TYR A 152 -7.95 1.33 -6.33
C TYR A 152 -8.15 2.15 -7.62
N GLN A 153 -9.36 2.68 -7.83
CA GLN A 153 -9.67 3.48 -9.01
C GLN A 153 -8.86 4.79 -9.08
N THR A 154 -8.54 5.39 -7.93
CA THR A 154 -7.67 6.59 -7.85
C THR A 154 -6.23 6.26 -8.26
N LEU A 155 -5.74 5.06 -7.95
CA LEU A 155 -4.39 4.63 -8.34
C LEU A 155 -4.31 4.27 -9.83
N VAL A 156 -5.34 3.60 -10.37
CA VAL A 156 -5.39 3.23 -11.81
C VAL A 156 -5.67 4.45 -12.70
N ARG A 157 -6.51 5.38 -12.22
CA ARG A 157 -6.87 6.61 -12.91
C ARG A 157 -6.51 7.80 -12.03
N PRO A 158 -5.22 8.22 -12.03
CA PRO A 158 -4.77 9.31 -11.18
C PRO A 158 -5.53 10.60 -11.51
N PRO A 159 -6.11 11.29 -10.51
CA PRO A 159 -6.75 12.58 -10.73
C PRO A 159 -5.70 13.63 -11.08
N ALA A 160 -6.14 14.78 -11.60
CA ALA A 160 -5.25 15.94 -11.73
C ALA A 160 -4.72 16.35 -10.34
N LEU A 161 -3.40 16.35 -10.19
CA LEU A 161 -2.73 16.80 -8.96
C LEU A 161 -2.10 18.16 -9.22
N THR A 162 -2.43 19.15 -8.38
CA THR A 162 -1.86 20.50 -8.45
C THR A 162 -1.14 20.79 -7.14
N VAL A 163 0.09 21.33 -7.22
CA VAL A 163 0.84 21.79 -6.06
C VAL A 163 0.69 23.30 -5.97
N ILE A 164 0.00 23.76 -4.93
CA ILE A 164 -0.17 25.17 -4.62
C ILE A 164 0.60 25.51 -3.34
N ARG A 165 0.99 26.78 -3.20
CA ARG A 165 1.70 27.29 -2.03
C ARG A 165 0.79 28.19 -1.21
#